data_AF-A0A942DSJ6-F1
#
_entry.id   AF-A0A942DSJ6-F1
#
_cell.length_a   1.000
_cell.length_b   1.000
_cell.length_c   1.000
_cell.angle_alpha   90.00
_cell.angle_beta   90.00
_cell.angle_gamma   90.00
#
_symmetry.space_group_name_H-M   'P 1'
#
loop_
_entity.id
_entity.type
_entity.pdbx_description
1 polymer ?
#
loop_
_entity_poly.entity_id
_entity_poly.type
_entity_poly.pdbx_seq_one_letter_code
_entity_poly.pdbx_strand_id
1 'polypeptide(L)'
;MFRYMLAMGLVSSLVGCASTQMNVSELRAPAGTGDVDSSQMSEFGTIVSYKLPITRNGKQTTRVASSYWVGEWPMPMIDVLSDFPGTTKISAYTNLRNPREQDKVACTIKNGVYHPWSNNDPSAANYYTLSDVQDYKALRDVTYSAYSYKQKKEIKMKIPKGALITNVVYGSEGYCSATLKIGKTLRSIDEACSFFMENKDFQKISADDNFSEQWIYMTCEEKDSSGRNVKAFVQDKSLQAEPGVKDGCPKAYGVAGSAKDCSAN
;
A
#
# COMPACT_ATOMS: atom_id res chain seq x y z
N MET A 1 49.55 27.99 42.30
CA MET A 1 48.12 27.65 42.22
C MET A 1 47.94 26.58 41.15
N PHE A 2 47.75 25.34 41.57
CA PHE A 2 47.40 24.21 40.70
C PHE A 2 46.07 23.67 41.20
N ARG A 3 45.03 23.68 40.37
CA ARG A 3 43.85 22.80 40.50
C ARG A 3 43.30 22.52 39.11
N TYR A 4 43.65 21.34 38.59
CA TYR A 4 42.87 20.63 37.60
C TYR A 4 41.83 19.78 38.34
N MET A 5 40.57 19.86 37.93
CA MET A 5 39.52 18.91 38.32
C MET A 5 38.60 18.65 37.13
N LEU A 6 38.23 17.37 37.02
CA LEU A 6 37.59 16.66 35.92
C LEU A 6 36.22 17.23 35.48
N ALA A 7 35.86 16.95 34.22
CA ALA A 7 34.63 16.20 33.91
C ALA A 7 34.70 15.59 32.50
N MET A 8 34.69 14.25 32.45
CA MET A 8 34.33 13.46 31.28
C MET A 8 32.83 13.64 30.98
N GLY A 9 32.48 13.80 29.71
CA GLY A 9 31.11 13.68 29.23
C GLY A 9 31.10 12.89 27.92
N LEU A 10 30.74 11.60 28.00
CA LEU A 10 30.46 10.75 26.85
C LEU A 10 29.31 11.36 26.03
N VAL A 11 29.53 11.61 24.75
CA VAL A 11 28.45 11.82 23.77
C VAL A 11 28.14 10.45 23.16
N SER A 12 27.14 9.75 23.72
CA SER A 12 26.55 8.59 23.07
C SER A 12 25.57 9.08 22.00
N SER A 13 25.97 8.95 20.74
CA SER A 13 25.11 9.17 19.58
C SER A 13 24.13 8.00 19.44
N LEU A 14 22.94 8.14 20.02
CA LEU A 14 21.77 7.34 19.68
C LEU A 14 21.12 7.92 18.42
N VAL A 15 21.43 7.32 17.27
CA VAL A 15 20.63 7.43 16.06
C VAL A 15 19.39 6.56 16.27
N GLY A 16 18.34 7.16 16.83
CA GLY A 16 17.01 6.56 16.87
C GLY A 16 16.35 6.75 15.51
N CYS A 17 16.08 5.65 14.81
CA CYS A 17 15.19 5.61 13.65
C CYS A 17 13.82 6.18 14.07
N ALA A 18 13.55 7.42 13.69
CA ALA A 18 12.22 8.00 13.78
C ALA A 18 11.37 7.40 12.66
N SER A 19 10.70 6.29 12.94
CA SER A 19 9.54 5.87 12.16
C SER A 19 8.51 6.99 12.29
N THR A 20 8.28 7.74 11.22
CA THR A 20 7.27 8.78 11.19
C THR A 20 5.91 8.09 11.31
N GLN A 21 5.34 8.06 12.51
CA GLN A 21 3.96 7.65 12.72
C GLN A 21 3.08 8.69 11.99
N MET A 22 2.51 8.31 10.85
CA MET A 22 1.52 9.15 10.16
C MET A 22 0.30 9.31 11.06
N ASN A 23 -0.10 10.56 11.25
CA ASN A 23 -1.23 10.94 12.09
C ASN A 23 -2.54 10.50 11.41
N VAL A 24 -3.38 9.75 12.12
CA VAL A 24 -4.62 9.12 11.59
C VAL A 24 -5.61 10.16 11.05
N SER A 25 -5.49 11.43 11.47
CA SER A 25 -6.30 12.56 11.00
C SER A 25 -5.97 13.05 9.57
N GLU A 26 -4.93 12.52 8.92
CA GLU A 26 -4.49 12.93 7.58
C GLU A 26 -4.79 11.91 6.47
N LEU A 27 -5.53 10.83 6.75
CA LEU A 27 -5.95 9.81 5.78
C LEU A 27 -7.04 10.30 4.81
N ARG A 28 -6.84 11.47 4.19
CA ARG A 28 -7.58 11.84 2.99
C ARG A 28 -7.00 11.03 1.83
N ALA A 29 -7.88 10.36 1.11
CA ALA A 29 -7.54 9.73 -0.15
C ALA A 29 -6.78 10.75 -1.04
N PRO A 30 -5.71 10.34 -1.74
CA PRO A 30 -5.01 11.24 -2.64
C PRO A 30 -5.96 11.82 -3.69
N ALA A 31 -5.60 13.00 -4.21
CA ALA A 31 -6.31 13.56 -5.36
C ALA A 31 -6.40 12.52 -6.49
N GLY A 32 -7.58 12.39 -7.10
CA GLY A 32 -7.81 11.42 -8.18
C GLY A 32 -8.21 10.00 -7.73
N THR A 33 -8.27 9.70 -6.42
CA THR A 33 -8.90 8.47 -5.90
C THR A 33 -10.35 8.69 -5.43
N GLY A 34 -10.85 9.94 -5.41
CA GLY A 34 -12.19 10.35 -4.99
C GLY A 34 -12.42 10.33 -3.47
N ASP A 35 -13.59 10.76 -3.00
CA ASP A 35 -13.91 10.72 -1.56
C ASP A 35 -13.84 9.28 -1.04
N VAL A 36 -13.02 9.07 -0.02
CA VAL A 36 -13.01 7.88 0.82
C VAL A 36 -13.89 8.20 2.00
N ASP A 37 -14.91 7.37 2.26
CA ASP A 37 -15.72 7.48 3.46
C ASP A 37 -14.87 7.05 4.68
N SER A 38 -14.02 7.98 5.14
CA SER A 38 -13.16 7.82 6.31
C SER A 38 -13.92 8.01 7.63
N SER A 39 -15.22 8.34 7.57
CA SER A 39 -16.04 8.65 8.75
C SER A 39 -16.29 7.46 9.67
N GLN A 40 -15.86 6.25 9.27
CA GLN A 40 -16.08 5.01 10.03
C GLN A 40 -14.78 4.36 10.55
N MET A 41 -13.65 5.07 10.51
CA MET A 41 -12.34 4.52 10.90
C MET A 41 -12.05 4.70 12.40
N SER A 42 -11.68 3.62 13.10
CA SER A 42 -11.22 3.68 14.50
C SER A 42 -9.77 3.18 14.68
N GLU A 43 -8.94 4.07 15.22
CA GLU A 43 -7.92 3.90 16.27
C GLU A 43 -6.77 2.87 16.18
N PHE A 44 -6.59 2.11 15.10
CA PHE A 44 -5.41 1.26 14.94
C PHE A 44 -4.67 1.64 13.66
N GLY A 45 -3.34 1.81 13.76
CA GLY A 45 -2.44 2.22 12.68
C GLY A 45 -2.28 1.14 11.61
N THR A 46 -3.39 0.72 11.02
CA THR A 46 -3.50 -0.43 10.14
C THR A 46 -3.61 0.02 8.69
N ILE A 47 -3.05 -0.81 7.82
CA ILE A 47 -3.28 -0.83 6.38
C ILE A 47 -4.73 -0.44 6.05
N VAL A 48 -4.91 0.71 5.39
CA VAL A 48 -6.24 1.22 5.05
C VAL A 48 -6.63 0.64 3.69
N SER A 49 -7.31 -0.50 3.71
CA SER A 49 -7.99 -1.02 2.54
C SER A 49 -9.42 -0.47 2.48
N TYR A 50 -9.85 -0.02 1.31
CA TYR A 50 -11.19 0.57 1.15
C TYR A 50 -11.82 0.21 -0.19
N LYS A 51 -13.15 0.18 -0.24
CA LYS A 51 -13.88 -0.10 -1.48
C LYS A 51 -13.83 1.10 -2.40
N LEU A 52 -13.43 0.87 -3.65
CA LEU A 52 -13.28 1.88 -4.68
C LEU A 52 -14.07 1.43 -5.93
N PRO A 53 -15.07 2.19 -6.40
CA PRO A 53 -15.67 1.93 -7.70
C PRO A 53 -14.65 2.31 -8.78
N ILE A 54 -14.28 1.33 -9.62
CA ILE A 54 -13.40 1.53 -10.76
C ILE A 54 -14.15 1.20 -12.05
N THR A 55 -13.76 1.84 -13.14
CA THR A 55 -14.26 1.57 -14.47
C THR A 55 -13.11 1.04 -15.32
N ARG A 56 -13.33 -0.12 -15.94
CA ARG A 56 -12.43 -0.75 -16.91
C ARG A 56 -13.27 -1.21 -18.09
N ASN A 57 -12.84 -0.91 -19.32
CA ASN A 57 -13.56 -1.29 -20.55
C ASN A 57 -15.06 -0.91 -20.53
N GLY A 58 -15.39 0.27 -19.99
CA GLY A 58 -16.77 0.77 -19.88
C GLY A 58 -17.63 0.11 -18.79
N LYS A 59 -17.13 -0.90 -18.06
CA LYS A 59 -17.85 -1.54 -16.96
C LYS A 59 -17.35 -1.00 -15.62
N GLN A 60 -18.30 -0.56 -14.78
CA GLN A 60 -18.00 -0.17 -13.40
C GLN A 60 -18.09 -1.39 -12.47
N THR A 61 -17.06 -1.61 -11.67
CA THR A 61 -16.97 -2.67 -10.66
C THR A 61 -16.37 -2.11 -9.38
N THR A 62 -16.82 -2.58 -8.22
CA THR A 62 -16.17 -2.27 -6.95
C THR A 62 -14.94 -3.15 -6.76
N ARG A 63 -13.81 -2.54 -6.40
CA ARG A 63 -12.56 -3.19 -6.00
C ARG A 63 -12.16 -2.77 -4.60
N VAL A 64 -11.22 -3.48 -4.00
CA VAL A 64 -10.57 -3.02 -2.78
C VAL A 64 -9.26 -2.34 -3.17
N ALA A 65 -9.08 -1.11 -2.73
CA ALA A 65 -7.85 -0.35 -2.91
C ALA A 65 -7.05 -0.39 -1.60
N SER A 66 -5.80 -0.83 -1.72
CA SER A 66 -4.82 -0.92 -0.65
C SER A 66 -3.69 0.05 -0.96
N SER A 67 -3.38 0.96 -0.03
CA SER A 67 -2.31 1.96 -0.20
C SER A 67 -0.90 1.40 0.05
N TYR A 68 -0.63 0.22 -0.47
CA TYR A 68 0.68 -0.43 -0.45
C TYR A 68 0.73 -1.49 -1.55
N TRP A 69 1.94 -1.95 -1.86
CA TRP A 69 2.15 -3.08 -2.75
C TRP A 69 2.01 -4.37 -1.95
N VAL A 70 0.96 -5.15 -2.24
CA VAL A 70 0.65 -6.38 -1.52
C VAL A 70 1.71 -7.44 -1.81
N GLY A 71 2.21 -8.11 -0.76
CA GLY A 71 3.21 -9.16 -0.89
C GLY A 71 4.28 -9.12 0.21
N GLU A 72 4.79 -10.29 0.59
CA GLU A 72 6.02 -10.39 1.40
C GLU A 72 7.23 -9.91 0.60
N TRP A 73 7.29 -10.30 -0.67
CA TRP A 73 8.24 -9.80 -1.66
C TRP A 73 7.43 -9.10 -2.73
N PRO A 74 7.02 -7.83 -2.51
CA PRO A 74 6.20 -7.15 -3.47
C PRO A 74 6.95 -7.06 -4.80
N MET A 75 6.22 -7.30 -5.88
CA MET A 75 6.75 -7.32 -7.24
C MET A 75 5.73 -6.65 -8.14
N PRO A 76 6.16 -6.03 -9.25
CA PRO A 76 7.55 -5.99 -9.75
C PRO A 76 8.44 -4.93 -9.08
N MET A 77 9.77 -5.09 -9.12
CA MET A 77 10.69 -3.98 -8.88
C MET A 77 11.00 -3.34 -10.23
N ILE A 78 10.71 -2.05 -10.40
CA ILE A 78 10.79 -1.41 -11.73
C ILE A 78 12.00 -0.47 -11.79
N ASP A 79 13.01 -0.82 -12.59
CA ASP A 79 14.20 -0.01 -12.80
C ASP A 79 14.04 0.90 -14.02
N VAL A 80 13.83 2.19 -13.76
CA VAL A 80 13.76 3.24 -14.79
C VAL A 80 15.15 3.87 -14.93
N LEU A 81 16.01 3.23 -15.72
CA LEU A 81 17.35 3.75 -16.08
C LEU A 81 18.18 4.21 -14.86
N SER A 82 18.09 3.53 -13.71
CA SER A 82 18.69 3.99 -12.45
C SER A 82 20.21 4.18 -12.47
N ASP A 83 20.90 3.52 -13.39
CA ASP A 83 22.34 3.70 -13.63
C ASP A 83 22.70 5.10 -14.19
N PHE A 84 21.72 5.84 -14.72
CA PHE A 84 21.93 7.14 -15.35
C PHE A 84 21.17 8.23 -14.60
N PRO A 85 21.84 9.30 -14.12
CA PRO A 85 21.14 10.45 -13.57
C PRO A 85 20.32 11.12 -14.67
N GLY A 86 19.12 11.58 -14.33
CA GLY A 86 18.26 12.28 -15.29
C GLY A 86 16.79 11.99 -15.04
N THR A 87 16.00 12.24 -16.08
CA THR A 87 14.56 12.02 -16.07
C THR A 87 14.11 11.26 -17.30
N THR A 88 13.02 10.53 -17.14
CA THR A 88 12.35 9.78 -18.19
C THR A 88 10.92 10.30 -18.31
N LYS A 89 10.47 10.49 -19.55
CA LYS A 89 9.09 10.88 -19.84
C LYS A 89 8.25 9.63 -20.09
N ILE A 90 7.16 9.49 -19.36
CA ILE A 90 6.24 8.35 -19.43
C ILE A 90 4.81 8.83 -19.62
N SER A 91 3.91 7.90 -19.94
CA SER A 91 2.47 8.15 -19.93
C SER A 91 1.84 7.79 -18.58
N ALA A 92 1.00 8.69 -18.04
CA ALA A 92 0.33 8.51 -16.75
C ALA A 92 -1.14 8.94 -16.81
N TYR A 93 -1.89 8.68 -15.74
CA TYR A 93 -3.30 9.06 -15.61
C TYR A 93 -3.51 9.91 -14.37
N THR A 94 -4.35 10.95 -14.45
CA THR A 94 -4.68 11.76 -13.26
C THR A 94 -5.78 11.13 -12.38
N ASN A 95 -6.36 10.01 -12.82
CA ASN A 95 -7.49 9.36 -12.15
C ASN A 95 -7.35 7.83 -12.14
N LEU A 96 -7.22 7.25 -10.94
CA LEU A 96 -7.11 5.81 -10.73
C LEU A 96 -8.41 5.04 -11.02
N ARG A 97 -9.57 5.67 -10.74
CA ARG A 97 -10.89 5.02 -10.90
C ARG A 97 -11.20 4.75 -12.36
N ASN A 98 -10.83 5.66 -13.26
CA ASN A 98 -11.18 5.58 -14.67
C ASN A 98 -10.01 6.03 -15.55
N PRO A 99 -8.94 5.21 -15.66
CA PRO A 99 -7.81 5.50 -16.54
C PRO A 99 -8.26 5.27 -17.98
N ARG A 100 -8.69 6.32 -18.67
CA ARG A 100 -9.06 6.27 -20.08
C ARG A 100 -7.87 6.69 -20.93
N GLU A 101 -7.67 6.03 -22.06
CA GLU A 101 -6.54 6.28 -22.96
C GLU A 101 -6.45 7.76 -23.39
N GLN A 102 -7.59 8.38 -23.67
CA GLN A 102 -7.68 9.80 -24.04
C GLN A 102 -7.36 10.79 -22.90
N ASP A 103 -7.32 10.31 -21.66
CA ASP A 103 -7.00 11.13 -20.48
C ASP A 103 -5.53 10.97 -20.04
N LYS A 104 -4.71 10.27 -20.84
CA LYS A 104 -3.28 10.14 -20.56
C LYS A 104 -2.62 11.51 -20.56
N VAL A 105 -1.76 11.72 -19.56
CA VAL A 105 -0.91 12.90 -19.44
C VAL A 105 0.55 12.48 -19.55
N ALA A 106 1.36 13.36 -20.14
CA ALA A 106 2.80 13.24 -20.04
C ALA A 106 3.23 13.44 -18.58
N CYS A 107 4.10 12.57 -18.09
CA CYS A 107 4.68 12.66 -16.77
C CYS A 107 6.19 12.44 -16.86
N THR A 108 6.96 13.47 -16.55
CA THR A 108 8.42 13.38 -16.46
C THR A 108 8.78 13.00 -15.03
N ILE A 109 9.53 11.90 -14.90
CA ILE A 109 9.89 11.27 -13.63
C ILE A 109 11.41 11.10 -13.53
N LYS A 110 11.95 11.03 -12.31
CA LYS A 110 13.39 10.82 -12.11
C LYS A 110 13.78 9.38 -12.44
N ASN A 111 14.95 9.19 -13.02
CA ASN A 111 15.51 7.85 -13.16
C ASN A 111 15.76 7.24 -11.77
N GLY A 112 15.49 5.93 -11.62
CA GLY A 112 15.58 5.25 -10.34
C GLY A 112 14.83 3.93 -10.28
N VAL A 113 14.92 3.26 -9.13
CA VAL A 113 14.17 2.04 -8.84
C VAL A 113 12.87 2.41 -8.15
N TYR A 114 11.74 2.08 -8.78
CA TYR A 114 10.38 2.29 -8.31
C TYR A 114 9.89 1.05 -7.59
N HIS A 115 10.00 1.07 -6.26
CA HIS A 115 9.54 0.02 -5.37
C HIS A 115 9.37 0.54 -3.93
N PRO A 116 8.43 0.02 -3.09
CA PRO A 116 8.29 0.37 -1.67
C PRO A 116 9.55 0.14 -0.84
N TRP A 117 10.44 -0.75 -1.29
CA TRP A 117 11.74 -1.03 -0.65
C TRP A 117 12.90 -0.27 -1.29
N SER A 118 12.62 0.69 -2.16
CA SER A 118 13.65 1.57 -2.70
C SER A 118 13.96 2.65 -1.67
N ASN A 119 15.21 2.75 -1.24
CA ASN A 119 15.66 3.77 -0.29
C ASN A 119 15.87 5.15 -0.94
N ASN A 120 15.82 5.21 -2.27
CA ASN A 120 15.99 6.44 -3.05
C ASN A 120 14.64 6.83 -3.61
N ASP A 121 14.00 7.87 -3.04
CA ASP A 121 12.68 8.37 -3.42
C ASP A 121 12.71 8.99 -4.84
N PRO A 122 12.37 8.23 -5.91
CA PRO A 122 12.41 8.71 -7.27
C PRO A 122 11.02 9.28 -7.58
N SER A 123 10.62 10.36 -6.90
CA SER A 123 9.33 11.04 -7.14
C SER A 123 8.06 10.21 -6.88
N ALA A 124 8.17 8.98 -6.37
CA ALA A 124 7.07 8.05 -6.13
C ALA A 124 6.45 8.34 -4.76
N ALA A 125 5.28 8.95 -4.75
CA ALA A 125 4.62 9.39 -3.53
C ALA A 125 3.88 8.25 -2.80
N ASN A 126 3.40 7.23 -3.53
CA ASN A 126 2.71 6.08 -2.93
C ASN A 126 2.57 4.90 -3.91
N TYR A 127 2.28 3.71 -3.37
CA TYR A 127 1.99 2.49 -4.13
C TYR A 127 0.58 2.00 -3.79
N TYR A 128 -0.11 1.45 -4.79
CA TYR A 128 -1.48 0.98 -4.67
C TYR A 128 -1.62 -0.42 -5.24
N THR A 129 -2.34 -1.28 -4.52
CA THR A 129 -2.86 -2.54 -5.04
C THR A 129 -4.38 -2.42 -5.13
N LEU A 130 -4.95 -2.69 -6.30
CA LEU A 130 -6.38 -2.87 -6.48
C LEU A 130 -6.66 -4.37 -6.60
N SER A 131 -7.44 -4.93 -5.70
CA SER A 131 -7.81 -6.35 -5.70
C SER A 131 -9.31 -6.56 -5.86
N ASP A 132 -9.68 -7.82 -6.12
CA ASP A 132 -11.05 -8.28 -5.99
C ASP A 132 -11.61 -7.99 -4.59
N VAL A 133 -12.93 -7.92 -4.51
CA VAL A 133 -13.61 -7.78 -3.22
C VAL A 133 -13.74 -9.17 -2.63
N GLN A 134 -13.13 -9.40 -1.46
CA GLN A 134 -13.32 -10.60 -0.68
C GLN A 134 -14.11 -10.28 0.58
N ASP A 135 -15.39 -10.60 0.55
CA ASP A 135 -16.30 -10.42 1.67
C ASP A 135 -16.80 -11.80 2.15
N TYR A 136 -16.91 -11.95 3.45
CA TYR A 136 -17.33 -13.18 4.13
C TYR A 136 -18.46 -12.91 5.12
N LYS A 137 -19.25 -13.94 5.37
CA LYS A 137 -20.29 -13.95 6.40
C LYS A 137 -20.02 -15.05 7.41
N ALA A 138 -20.11 -14.73 8.70
CA ALA A 138 -20.02 -15.73 9.78
C ALA A 138 -21.26 -16.64 9.79
N LEU A 139 -21.06 -17.95 9.71
CA LEU A 139 -22.12 -18.96 9.74
C LEU A 139 -22.53 -19.34 11.16
N ARG A 140 -21.64 -19.15 12.14
CA ARG A 140 -21.84 -19.37 13.57
C ARG A 140 -21.06 -18.35 14.40
N ASP A 141 -21.26 -18.38 15.71
CA ASP A 141 -20.44 -17.59 16.63
C ASP A 141 -18.99 -18.13 16.62
N VAL A 142 -18.04 -17.26 16.30
CA VAL A 142 -16.60 -17.57 16.28
C VAL A 142 -15.92 -16.74 17.35
N THR A 143 -15.03 -17.36 18.13
CA THR A 143 -14.13 -16.65 19.03
C THR A 143 -12.72 -16.81 18.50
N TYR A 144 -12.00 -15.70 18.39
CA TYR A 144 -10.62 -15.70 17.97
C TYR A 144 -9.79 -14.81 18.89
N SER A 145 -8.48 -14.98 18.84
CA SER A 145 -7.53 -14.34 19.72
C SER A 145 -6.70 -13.33 18.94
N ALA A 146 -6.96 -12.05 19.13
CA ALA A 146 -6.18 -10.98 18.52
C ALA A 146 -5.13 -10.47 19.51
N TYR A 147 -3.90 -10.23 19.04
CA TYR A 147 -2.92 -9.51 19.88
C TYR A 147 -3.20 -8.00 19.85
N SER A 148 -3.42 -7.40 21.02
CA SER A 148 -3.56 -5.95 21.15
C SER A 148 -2.22 -5.33 21.49
N TYR A 149 -1.60 -4.60 20.56
CA TYR A 149 -0.35 -3.87 20.81
C TYR A 149 -0.51 -2.76 21.88
N LYS A 150 -1.66 -2.08 21.92
CA LYS A 150 -1.98 -1.04 22.93
C LYS A 150 -2.02 -1.63 24.34
N GLN A 151 -2.57 -2.84 24.48
CA GLN A 151 -2.69 -3.52 25.77
C GLN A 151 -1.57 -4.54 26.02
N LYS A 152 -0.67 -4.74 25.05
CA LYS A 152 0.41 -5.74 25.02
C LYS A 152 -0.04 -7.14 25.45
N LYS A 153 -1.25 -7.54 25.07
CA LYS A 153 -1.83 -8.84 25.44
C LYS A 153 -2.77 -9.37 24.36
N GLU A 154 -2.96 -10.68 24.39
CA GLU A 154 -3.98 -11.36 23.63
C GLU A 154 -5.38 -11.01 24.18
N ILE A 155 -6.27 -10.58 23.29
CA ILE A 155 -7.67 -10.30 23.60
C ILE A 155 -8.55 -11.27 22.81
N LYS A 156 -9.48 -11.91 23.51
CA LYS A 156 -10.49 -12.74 22.85
C LYS A 156 -11.56 -11.85 22.26
N MET A 157 -11.75 -11.97 20.96
CA MET A 157 -12.80 -11.29 20.22
C MET A 157 -13.86 -12.28 19.77
N LYS A 158 -15.12 -11.86 19.86
CA LYS A 158 -16.27 -12.63 19.40
C LYS A 158 -16.79 -12.05 18.09
N ILE A 159 -16.88 -12.89 17.07
CA ILE A 159 -17.56 -12.62 15.82
C ILE A 159 -18.92 -13.31 15.90
N PRO A 160 -20.04 -12.57 16.03
CA PRO A 160 -21.36 -13.19 16.13
C PRO A 160 -21.79 -13.79 14.78
N LYS A 161 -22.61 -14.83 14.83
CA LYS A 161 -23.26 -15.39 13.65
C LYS A 161 -23.94 -14.29 12.83
N GLY A 162 -23.72 -14.32 11.52
CA GLY A 162 -24.27 -13.38 10.56
C GLY A 162 -23.49 -12.07 10.42
N ALA A 163 -22.44 -11.84 11.22
CA ALA A 163 -21.54 -10.71 11.03
C ALA A 163 -20.88 -10.74 9.64
N LEU A 164 -20.63 -9.55 9.11
CA LEU A 164 -19.95 -9.37 7.83
C LEU A 164 -18.49 -9.02 8.08
N ILE A 165 -17.62 -9.73 7.39
CA ILE A 165 -16.18 -9.48 7.33
C ILE A 165 -15.93 -9.01 5.90
N THR A 166 -15.50 -7.76 5.73
CA THR A 166 -15.37 -7.12 4.43
C THR A 166 -13.94 -6.65 4.19
N ASN A 167 -13.58 -6.43 2.93
CA ASN A 167 -12.23 -5.97 2.56
C ASN A 167 -11.14 -6.91 3.09
N VAL A 168 -11.35 -8.22 2.99
CA VAL A 168 -10.27 -9.17 3.28
C VAL A 168 -9.22 -9.01 2.20
N VAL A 169 -8.04 -8.55 2.58
CA VAL A 169 -6.92 -8.30 1.67
C VAL A 169 -5.67 -8.93 2.24
N TYR A 170 -4.91 -9.60 1.38
CA TYR A 170 -3.60 -10.10 1.74
C TYR A 170 -2.65 -8.94 2.07
N GLY A 171 -1.98 -9.01 3.22
CA GLY A 171 -0.94 -8.07 3.62
C GLY A 171 0.42 -8.56 3.17
N SER A 172 1.00 -9.44 3.98
CA SER A 172 2.32 -10.07 3.81
C SER A 172 2.41 -11.33 4.68
N GLU A 173 3.37 -12.21 4.40
CA GLU A 173 3.74 -13.36 5.27
C GLU A 173 2.57 -14.28 5.64
N GLY A 174 1.60 -14.47 4.74
CA GLY A 174 0.40 -15.26 4.99
C GLY A 174 -0.67 -14.59 5.87
N TYR A 175 -0.52 -13.31 6.23
CA TYR A 175 -1.52 -12.54 6.98
C TYR A 175 -2.42 -11.72 6.08
N CYS A 176 -3.70 -11.65 6.46
CA CYS A 176 -4.73 -10.87 5.81
C CYS A 176 -5.29 -9.84 6.80
N SER A 177 -5.51 -8.63 6.30
CA SER A 177 -6.26 -7.59 6.99
C SER A 177 -7.72 -7.62 6.53
N ALA A 178 -8.64 -7.37 7.44
CA ALA A 178 -10.08 -7.37 7.18
C ALA A 178 -10.81 -6.34 8.05
N THR A 179 -11.99 -5.94 7.62
CA THR A 179 -12.89 -5.09 8.41
C THR A 179 -14.10 -5.91 8.86
N LEU A 180 -14.25 -6.09 10.17
CA LEU A 180 -15.43 -6.69 10.78
C LEU A 180 -16.49 -5.62 11.05
N LYS A 181 -17.69 -5.84 10.52
CA LYS A 181 -18.88 -5.03 10.80
C LYS A 181 -19.83 -5.76 11.75
N ILE A 182 -20.00 -5.22 12.95
CA ILE A 182 -21.02 -5.64 13.91
C ILE A 182 -22.01 -4.49 14.09
N GLY A 183 -23.20 -4.61 13.48
CA GLY A 183 -24.19 -3.53 13.48
C GLY A 183 -23.64 -2.28 12.80
N LYS A 184 -23.48 -1.20 13.56
CA LYS A 184 -22.90 0.09 13.10
C LYS A 184 -21.40 0.25 13.42
N THR A 185 -20.80 -0.70 14.13
CA THR A 185 -19.39 -0.65 14.52
C THR A 185 -18.53 -1.37 13.49
N LEU A 186 -17.46 -0.72 13.03
CA LEU A 186 -16.40 -1.34 12.25
C LEU A 186 -15.18 -1.60 13.14
N ARG A 187 -14.48 -2.71 12.89
CA ARG A 187 -13.22 -3.06 13.56
C ARG A 187 -12.25 -3.64 12.55
N SER A 188 -10.98 -3.26 12.62
CA SER A 188 -9.92 -3.96 11.88
C SER A 188 -9.64 -5.32 12.53
N ILE A 189 -9.36 -6.31 11.70
CA ILE A 189 -8.89 -7.63 12.08
C ILE A 189 -7.66 -7.93 11.23
N ASP A 190 -6.58 -8.36 11.87
CA ASP A 190 -5.40 -8.88 11.20
C ASP A 190 -5.18 -10.31 11.69
N GLU A 191 -5.29 -11.26 10.77
CA GLU A 191 -5.23 -12.70 11.06
C GLU A 191 -4.56 -13.45 9.91
N ALA A 192 -4.13 -14.69 10.14
CA ALA A 192 -3.67 -15.55 9.05
C ALA A 192 -4.74 -15.63 7.96
N CYS A 193 -4.38 -15.58 6.67
CA CYS A 193 -5.36 -15.64 5.59
C CYS A 193 -6.22 -16.91 5.62
N SER A 194 -5.66 -18.03 6.07
CA SER A 194 -6.38 -19.29 6.28
C SER A 194 -7.52 -19.16 7.30
N PHE A 195 -7.42 -18.24 8.27
CA PHE A 195 -8.52 -17.93 9.19
C PHE A 195 -9.78 -17.50 8.45
N PHE A 196 -9.66 -16.76 7.34
CA PHE A 196 -10.79 -16.32 6.53
C PHE A 196 -11.12 -17.31 5.41
N MET A 197 -10.10 -17.78 4.69
CA MET A 197 -10.26 -18.50 3.42
C MET A 197 -10.57 -19.99 3.60
N GLU A 198 -10.06 -20.63 4.64
CA GLU A 198 -10.15 -22.08 4.84
C GLU A 198 -11.07 -22.46 6.00
N ASN A 199 -11.50 -21.48 6.79
CA ASN A 199 -12.35 -21.71 7.94
C ASN A 199 -13.80 -21.93 7.53
N LYS A 200 -14.31 -23.15 7.76
CA LYS A 200 -15.70 -23.57 7.52
C LYS A 200 -16.77 -22.76 8.25
N ASP A 201 -16.38 -21.93 9.22
CA ASP A 201 -17.29 -21.05 9.96
C ASP A 201 -17.55 -19.72 9.23
N PHE A 202 -16.83 -19.46 8.15
CA PHE A 202 -17.04 -18.34 7.25
C PHE A 202 -17.50 -18.83 5.87
N GLN A 203 -18.38 -18.05 5.24
CA GLN A 203 -18.79 -18.26 3.85
C GLN A 203 -18.40 -17.03 3.05
N LYS A 204 -17.62 -17.21 1.97
CA LYS A 204 -17.38 -16.14 0.99
C LYS A 204 -18.70 -15.78 0.31
N ILE A 205 -19.03 -14.49 0.27
CA ILE A 205 -20.28 -13.95 -0.29
C ILE A 205 -20.04 -13.05 -1.51
N SER A 206 -18.79 -12.75 -1.82
CA SER A 206 -18.41 -12.05 -3.05
C SER A 206 -18.04 -13.03 -4.16
N ALA A 207 -18.16 -12.59 -5.41
CA ALA A 207 -17.75 -13.39 -6.57
C ALA A 207 -16.23 -13.37 -6.73
N ASP A 208 -15.66 -14.51 -7.12
CA ASP A 208 -14.27 -14.60 -7.55
C ASP A 208 -14.13 -14.04 -8.96
N ASP A 209 -13.28 -13.04 -9.12
CA ASP A 209 -12.84 -12.60 -10.44
C ASP A 209 -11.31 -12.47 -10.57
N ASN A 210 -10.57 -12.84 -9.52
CA ASN A 210 -9.09 -12.84 -9.47
C ASN A 210 -8.47 -11.53 -9.96
N PHE A 211 -9.20 -10.42 -9.84
CA PHE A 211 -8.73 -9.13 -10.29
C PHE A 211 -7.58 -8.65 -9.42
N SER A 212 -6.48 -8.28 -10.06
CA SER A 212 -5.35 -7.63 -9.40
C SER A 212 -4.70 -6.63 -10.34
N GLU A 213 -4.56 -5.40 -9.89
CA GLU A 213 -3.77 -4.37 -10.55
C GLU A 213 -2.87 -3.67 -9.53
N GLN A 214 -1.76 -3.17 -10.02
CA GLN A 214 -0.77 -2.47 -9.22
C GLN A 214 -0.47 -1.12 -9.85
N TRP A 215 -0.40 -0.11 -9.01
CA TRP A 215 -0.36 1.28 -9.44
C TRP A 215 0.62 2.07 -8.59
N ILE A 216 1.34 2.98 -9.23
CA ILE A 216 2.29 3.89 -8.59
C ILE A 216 1.70 5.28 -8.69
N TYR A 217 1.54 5.94 -7.55
CA TYR A 217 1.17 7.34 -7.47
C TYR A 217 2.41 8.19 -7.32
N MET A 218 2.60 9.13 -8.23
CA MET A 218 3.84 9.88 -8.37
C MET A 218 3.60 11.35 -8.64
N THR A 219 4.64 12.14 -8.39
CA THR A 219 4.67 13.58 -8.68
C THR A 219 5.51 13.81 -9.92
N CYS A 220 4.87 14.26 -11.00
CA CYS A 220 5.51 14.59 -12.27
C CYS A 220 6.20 15.96 -12.21
N GLU A 221 7.17 16.22 -13.07
CA GLU A 221 7.79 17.56 -13.19
C GLU A 221 6.89 18.60 -13.85
N GLU A 222 5.94 18.15 -14.68
CA GLU A 222 4.92 19.00 -15.31
C GLU A 222 4.09 19.75 -14.28
N LYS A 223 3.65 20.97 -14.62
CA LYS A 223 2.83 21.83 -13.75
C LYS A 223 1.37 21.84 -14.18
N ASP A 224 0.46 21.82 -13.19
CA ASP A 224 -0.96 22.05 -13.38
C ASP A 224 -1.28 23.54 -13.61
N SER A 225 -2.54 23.87 -13.88
CA SER A 225 -3.00 25.25 -14.08
C SER A 225 -2.81 26.18 -12.87
N SER A 226 -2.49 25.62 -11.69
CA SER A 226 -2.17 26.35 -10.47
C SER A 226 -0.66 26.47 -10.21
N GLY A 227 0.18 25.99 -11.14
CA GLY A 227 1.63 26.03 -11.02
C GLY A 227 2.23 24.96 -10.09
N ARG A 228 1.45 23.96 -9.66
CA ARG A 228 1.92 22.85 -8.81
C ARG A 228 2.26 21.64 -9.66
N ASN A 229 3.17 20.79 -9.19
CA ASN A 229 3.49 19.55 -9.90
C ASN A 229 2.24 18.68 -10.08
N VAL A 230 2.07 18.15 -11.29
CA VAL A 230 1.02 17.20 -11.62
C VAL A 230 1.22 15.93 -10.79
N LYS A 231 0.13 15.45 -10.21
CA LYS A 231 0.07 14.19 -9.48
C LYS A 231 -0.66 13.18 -10.35
N ALA A 232 -0.04 12.03 -10.59
CA ALA A 232 -0.55 11.04 -11.53
C ALA A 232 -0.34 9.62 -11.02
N PHE A 233 -1.09 8.70 -11.61
CA PHE A 233 -1.07 7.27 -11.41
C PHE A 233 -0.50 6.60 -12.66
N VAL A 234 0.42 5.67 -12.47
CA VAL A 234 0.97 4.83 -13.52
C VAL A 234 0.77 3.39 -13.14
N GLN A 235 0.23 2.59 -14.04
CA GLN A 235 0.12 1.15 -13.82
C GLN A 235 1.51 0.53 -13.96
N ASP A 236 1.87 -0.36 -13.04
CA ASP A 236 3.14 -1.10 -13.02
C ASP A 236 3.53 -1.66 -14.40
N LYS A 237 2.62 -2.41 -15.04
CA LYS A 237 2.82 -3.03 -16.35
C LYS A 237 2.98 -2.03 -17.46
N SER A 238 2.33 -0.87 -17.36
CA SER A 238 2.48 0.21 -18.34
C SER A 238 3.87 0.83 -18.22
N LEU A 239 4.37 1.05 -16.99
CA LEU A 239 5.72 1.57 -16.76
C LEU A 239 6.79 0.58 -17.22
N GLN A 240 6.64 -0.72 -16.92
CA GLN A 240 7.56 -1.76 -17.39
C GLN A 240 7.63 -1.87 -18.92
N ALA A 241 6.58 -1.46 -19.63
CA ALA A 241 6.55 -1.46 -21.10
C ALA A 241 7.24 -0.23 -21.73
N GLU A 242 7.62 0.77 -20.93
CA GLU A 242 8.29 1.97 -21.45
C GLU A 242 9.73 1.64 -21.92
N PRO A 243 10.21 2.25 -23.02
CA PRO A 243 11.54 1.97 -23.54
C PRO A 243 12.66 2.22 -22.52
N GLY A 244 13.53 1.23 -22.34
CA GLY A 244 14.68 1.33 -21.44
C GLY A 244 14.39 1.00 -19.98
N VAL A 245 13.12 0.81 -19.61
CA VAL A 245 12.73 0.28 -18.29
C VAL A 245 13.05 -1.21 -18.22
N LYS A 246 13.56 -1.65 -17.08
CA LYS A 246 13.94 -3.05 -16.82
C LYS A 246 13.38 -3.55 -15.50
N ASP A 247 13.37 -4.86 -15.33
CA ASP A 247 13.08 -5.46 -14.04
C ASP A 247 14.29 -5.32 -13.10
N GLY A 248 14.05 -4.80 -11.90
CA GLY A 248 14.95 -4.89 -10.77
C GLY A 248 14.79 -6.22 -10.02
N CYS A 249 15.40 -6.32 -8.84
CA CYS A 249 15.35 -7.53 -8.01
C CYS A 249 15.55 -7.24 -6.53
N PRO A 250 15.07 -8.13 -5.64
CA PRO A 250 15.39 -8.04 -4.24
C PRO A 250 16.89 -8.29 -4.01
N LYS A 251 17.54 -7.40 -3.25
CA LYS A 251 18.93 -7.62 -2.78
C LYS A 251 18.96 -8.24 -1.38
N ALA A 252 18.00 -7.87 -0.56
CA ALA A 252 17.77 -8.37 0.79
C ALA A 252 16.31 -8.09 1.18
N TYR A 253 15.89 -8.62 2.33
CA TYR A 253 14.57 -8.29 2.88
C TYR A 253 14.46 -6.77 3.11
N GLY A 254 13.45 -6.13 2.51
CA GLY A 254 13.28 -4.68 2.60
C GLY A 254 14.25 -3.86 1.74
N VAL A 255 14.96 -4.47 0.77
CA VAL A 255 15.91 -3.76 -0.11
C VAL A 255 15.68 -4.09 -1.58
N ALA A 256 15.28 -3.08 -2.36
CA ALA A 256 15.18 -3.18 -3.82
C ALA A 256 16.53 -2.87 -4.51
N GLY A 257 16.84 -3.62 -5.56
CA GLY A 257 18.01 -3.46 -6.43
C GLY A 257 17.63 -3.07 -7.86
N SER A 258 18.57 -2.45 -8.57
CA SER A 258 18.44 -2.14 -9.99
C SER A 258 18.62 -3.38 -10.85
N ALA A 259 18.30 -3.31 -12.14
CA ALA A 259 18.51 -4.41 -13.07
C ALA A 259 20.00 -4.84 -13.15
N LYS A 260 20.92 -3.88 -12.95
CA LYS A 260 22.36 -4.16 -12.91
C LYS A 260 22.74 -4.98 -11.68
N ASP A 261 22.15 -4.68 -10.52
CA ASP A 261 22.36 -5.46 -9.29
C ASP A 261 21.96 -6.94 -9.48
N CYS A 262 20.96 -7.20 -10.33
CA CYS A 262 20.42 -8.54 -10.58
C CYS A 262 21.32 -9.41 -11.46
N SER A 263 22.08 -8.77 -12.35
CA SER A 263 23.00 -9.45 -13.27
C SER A 263 24.35 -9.83 -12.64
N ALA A 264 24.59 -9.45 -11.39
CA ALA A 264 25.85 -9.66 -10.68
C ALA A 264 25.90 -10.92 -9.81
N ASN A 265 24.88 -11.80 -9.90
CA ASN A 265 24.82 -13.10 -9.23
C ASN A 265 25.04 -14.25 -10.22
#